data_AF-A0A384IA22-F1
#
_entry.id   AF-A0A384IA22-F1
#
_cell.length_a   1.000
_cell.length_b   1.000
_cell.length_c   1.000
_cell.angle_alpha   90.00
_cell.angle_beta   90.00
_cell.angle_gamma   90.00
#
_symmetry.space_group_name_H-M   'P 1'
#
loop_
_entity.id
_entity.type
_entity.pdbx_description
1 polymer ?
#
loop_
_entity_poly.entity_id
_entity_poly.type
_entity_poly.pdbx_seq_one_letter_code
_entity_poly.pdbx_strand_id
1 'polypeptide(L)'
;MAAFLAKRDEFAAGQGLPAGVARSASATRQWVSDELTESAREVADRGREAGDAWLYRVWQRTLVIVWGGLAVLTVAEAATAIGAGWTHARTAGLLAGLVTAALLTVAAHVHRARGGLLAPLIGEDNRLSTSRAVAASWVLLAVFSVLVLALQLAAASGHERRDELIEGLDLARGAGIVSVLALVCAVAVAVRRVVSVRVLSGRLQKLRADRPRAADLLTDDSGRGTFTDVQYVLVSTVAVVFAAVRLARRPEQLPDLPWGLALLVAVSAAVYFTGKYGEGGRPVVLSVVRSREAGDLDAPIRTGDDIEIRGAGFVPPGAGAPDRLARVVVRIGTVHVHVPLVPVNGGFANPSDTLLTVPVPVEVEPGLVEVQVVTAAGTESNSISIDVTD
;
A
#
# COMPACT_ATOMS: atom_id res chain seq x y z
N MET A 1 -10.16 -13.61 14.72
CA MET A 1 -10.84 -12.32 14.49
C MET A 1 -12.20 -12.26 15.16
N ALA A 2 -13.17 -13.13 14.82
CA ALA A 2 -14.52 -13.08 15.42
C ALA A 2 -14.52 -13.14 16.95
N ALA A 3 -13.75 -14.05 17.57
CA ALA A 3 -13.62 -14.14 19.02
C ALA A 3 -13.07 -12.85 19.68
N PHE A 4 -12.12 -12.17 19.02
CA PHE A 4 -11.60 -10.90 19.50
C PHE A 4 -12.65 -9.79 19.43
N LEU A 5 -13.42 -9.73 18.35
CA LEU A 5 -14.49 -8.75 18.20
C LEU A 5 -15.58 -8.95 19.26
N ALA A 6 -15.98 -10.20 19.51
CA ALA A 6 -16.91 -10.54 20.59
C ALA A 6 -16.38 -10.08 21.95
N LYS A 7 -15.14 -10.42 22.28
CA LYS A 7 -14.49 -9.98 23.54
C LYS A 7 -14.42 -8.46 23.69
N ARG A 8 -14.11 -7.73 22.61
CA ARG A 8 -14.13 -6.26 22.59
C ARG A 8 -15.53 -5.73 22.89
N ASP A 9 -16.55 -6.29 22.24
CA ASP A 9 -17.94 -5.83 22.37
C ASP A 9 -18.51 -6.19 23.76
N GLU A 10 -18.09 -7.32 24.37
CA GLU A 10 -18.37 -7.67 25.77
C GLU A 10 -17.78 -6.64 26.74
N PHE A 11 -16.51 -6.25 26.56
CA PHE A 11 -15.90 -5.20 27.38
C PHE A 11 -16.51 -3.82 27.14
N ALA A 12 -16.91 -3.50 25.91
CA ALA A 12 -17.66 -2.28 25.62
C ALA A 12 -19.03 -2.25 26.34
N ALA A 13 -19.63 -3.41 26.57
CA ALA A 13 -20.86 -3.57 27.36
C ALA A 13 -20.62 -3.65 28.87
N GLY A 14 -19.37 -3.53 29.35
CA GLY A 14 -19.00 -3.64 30.76
C GLY A 14 -19.07 -5.06 31.33
N GLN A 15 -19.08 -6.09 30.48
CA GLN A 15 -19.15 -7.49 30.88
C GLN A 15 -17.74 -8.10 30.99
N GLY A 16 -17.60 -9.22 31.72
CA GLY A 16 -16.34 -9.97 31.78
C GLY A 16 -15.23 -9.35 32.66
N LEU A 17 -15.56 -8.33 33.46
CA LEU A 17 -14.61 -7.67 34.35
C LEU A 17 -14.37 -8.45 35.65
N PRO A 18 -13.11 -8.63 36.09
CA PRO A 18 -12.82 -9.19 37.41
C PRO A 18 -13.38 -8.33 38.54
N ALA A 19 -13.95 -8.98 39.56
CA ALA A 19 -14.57 -8.29 40.70
C ALA A 19 -13.60 -7.36 41.47
N GLY A 20 -12.29 -7.63 41.39
CA GLY A 20 -11.26 -6.81 42.03
C GLY A 20 -11.00 -5.46 41.35
N VAL A 21 -11.12 -5.37 40.02
CA VAL A 21 -10.86 -4.13 39.27
C VAL A 21 -12.12 -3.28 39.07
N ALA A 22 -13.30 -3.90 39.12
CA ALA A 22 -14.60 -3.24 38.93
C ALA A 22 -14.90 -2.12 39.95
N ARG A 23 -14.11 -2.01 41.03
CA ARG A 23 -14.27 -0.98 42.06
C ARG A 23 -13.60 0.36 41.72
N SER A 24 -12.72 0.39 40.71
CA SER A 24 -12.05 1.60 40.24
C SER A 24 -12.16 1.70 38.72
N ALA A 25 -12.67 2.83 38.24
CA ALA A 25 -12.81 3.08 36.81
C ALA A 25 -11.44 3.11 36.09
N SER A 26 -10.41 3.67 36.72
CA SER A 26 -9.05 3.69 36.15
C SER A 26 -8.44 2.30 36.10
N ALA A 27 -8.59 1.50 37.17
CA ALA A 27 -8.11 0.12 37.21
C ALA A 27 -8.83 -0.77 36.20
N THR A 28 -10.14 -0.58 36.04
CA THR A 28 -10.95 -1.26 35.02
C THR A 28 -10.46 -0.92 33.62
N ARG A 29 -10.26 0.37 33.33
CA ARG A 29 -9.80 0.83 32.01
C ARG A 29 -8.43 0.27 31.66
N GLN A 30 -7.49 0.32 32.61
CA GLN A 30 -6.13 -0.21 32.43
C GLN A 30 -6.18 -1.72 32.16
N TRP A 31 -6.91 -2.47 32.99
CA TRP A 31 -7.02 -3.91 32.84
C TRP A 31 -7.66 -4.32 31.50
N VAL A 32 -8.76 -3.67 31.09
CA VAL A 32 -9.39 -3.90 29.77
C VAL A 32 -8.43 -3.58 28.64
N SER A 33 -7.69 -2.48 28.74
CA SER A 33 -6.70 -2.09 27.74
C SER A 33 -5.59 -3.13 27.59
N ASP A 34 -5.06 -3.64 28.70
CA ASP A 34 -3.99 -4.63 28.71
C ASP A 34 -4.48 -5.97 28.12
N GLU A 35 -5.66 -6.43 28.53
CA GLU A 35 -6.28 -7.67 28.05
C GLU A 35 -6.59 -7.61 26.54
N LEU A 36 -7.10 -6.47 26.05
CA LEU A 36 -7.34 -6.25 24.62
C LEU A 36 -6.04 -6.13 23.84
N THR A 37 -5.00 -5.51 24.42
CA THR A 37 -3.69 -5.39 23.80
C THR A 37 -3.04 -6.76 23.61
N GLU A 38 -3.05 -7.61 24.63
CA GLU A 38 -2.54 -8.98 24.55
C GLU A 38 -3.31 -9.81 23.50
N SER A 39 -4.65 -9.80 23.60
CA SER A 39 -5.51 -10.53 22.65
C SER A 39 -5.31 -10.04 21.21
N ALA A 40 -5.12 -8.74 21.00
CA ALA A 40 -4.86 -8.16 19.68
C ALA A 40 -3.50 -8.60 19.12
N ARG A 41 -2.46 -8.66 19.95
CA ARG A 41 -1.13 -9.15 19.55
C ARG A 41 -1.22 -10.58 19.05
N GLU A 42 -1.89 -11.47 19.78
CA GLU A 42 -2.07 -12.87 19.36
C GLU A 42 -2.82 -13.01 18.02
N VAL A 43 -3.85 -12.18 17.79
CA VAL A 43 -4.58 -12.18 16.52
C VAL A 43 -3.68 -11.68 15.38
N ALA A 44 -2.89 -10.65 15.65
CA ALA A 44 -1.95 -10.11 14.68
C ALA A 44 -0.81 -11.10 14.35
N ASP A 45 -0.28 -11.82 15.34
CA ASP A 45 0.73 -12.88 15.15
C ASP A 45 0.20 -13.99 14.25
N ARG A 46 -0.98 -14.55 14.57
CA ARG A 46 -1.64 -15.54 13.71
C ARG A 46 -1.93 -15.00 12.31
N GLY A 47 -2.26 -13.71 12.20
CA GLY A 47 -2.44 -13.03 10.92
C GLY A 47 -1.16 -12.97 10.09
N ARG A 48 -0.02 -12.70 10.72
CA ARG A 48 1.31 -12.70 10.07
C ARG A 48 1.69 -14.09 9.58
N GLU A 49 1.53 -15.12 10.40
CA GLU A 49 1.80 -16.52 10.02
C GLU A 49 0.93 -16.97 8.83
N ALA A 50 -0.36 -16.62 8.84
CA ALA A 50 -1.24 -16.88 7.71
C ALA A 50 -0.84 -16.12 6.44
N GLY A 51 -0.20 -14.95 6.58
CA GLY A 51 0.37 -14.16 5.50
C GLY A 51 1.49 -14.89 4.77
N ASP A 52 2.38 -15.57 5.48
CA ASP A 52 3.47 -16.34 4.88
C ASP A 52 2.94 -17.53 4.07
N ALA A 53 1.95 -18.25 4.60
CA ALA A 53 1.27 -19.33 3.87
C ALA A 53 0.49 -18.79 2.64
N TRP A 54 0.04 -17.54 2.69
CA TRP A 54 -0.60 -16.89 1.55
C TRP A 54 0.41 -16.57 0.44
N LEU A 55 1.62 -16.10 0.76
CA LEU A 55 2.66 -15.82 -0.24
C LEU A 55 3.00 -17.06 -1.08
N TYR A 56 3.06 -18.23 -0.45
CA TYR A 56 3.28 -19.50 -1.15
C TYR A 56 2.17 -19.80 -2.18
N ARG A 57 0.89 -19.66 -1.77
CA ARG A 57 -0.26 -19.87 -2.64
C ARG A 57 -0.32 -18.85 -3.78
N VAL A 58 0.07 -17.61 -3.52
CA VAL A 58 0.06 -16.53 -4.53
C VAL A 58 1.05 -16.80 -5.63
N TRP A 59 2.29 -17.17 -5.29
CA TRP A 59 3.31 -17.52 -6.27
C TRP A 59 2.80 -18.61 -7.24
N GLN A 60 2.20 -19.68 -6.70
CA GLN A 60 1.63 -20.75 -7.53
C GLN A 60 0.50 -20.24 -8.43
N ARG A 61 -0.43 -19.44 -7.88
CA ARG A 61 -1.52 -18.85 -8.67
C ARG A 61 -1.02 -17.90 -9.75
N THR A 62 0.01 -17.11 -9.48
CA THR A 62 0.60 -16.20 -10.49
C THR A 62 1.23 -16.98 -11.63
N LEU A 63 1.87 -18.13 -11.37
CA LEU A 63 2.34 -19.01 -12.44
C LEU A 63 1.20 -19.59 -13.26
N VAL A 64 0.11 -20.04 -12.62
CA VAL A 64 -1.08 -20.52 -13.33
C VAL A 64 -1.64 -19.43 -14.25
N ILE A 65 -1.66 -18.17 -13.81
CA ILE A 65 -2.09 -17.04 -14.64
C ILE A 65 -1.13 -16.81 -15.82
N VAL A 66 0.18 -16.84 -15.60
CA VAL A 66 1.19 -16.66 -16.66
C VAL A 66 1.07 -17.73 -17.73
N TRP A 67 1.06 -19.01 -17.32
CA TRP A 67 0.94 -20.14 -18.26
C TRP A 67 -0.46 -20.25 -18.86
N GLY A 68 -1.50 -19.91 -18.11
CA GLY A 68 -2.86 -19.78 -18.62
C GLY A 68 -2.98 -18.69 -19.68
N GLY A 69 -2.29 -17.56 -19.50
CA GLY A 69 -2.20 -16.49 -20.50
C GLY A 69 -1.54 -16.97 -21.80
N LEU A 70 -0.45 -17.74 -21.71
CA LEU A 70 0.16 -18.38 -22.87
C LEU A 70 -0.77 -19.39 -23.56
N ALA A 71 -1.51 -20.18 -22.79
CA ALA A 71 -2.50 -21.12 -23.34
C ALA A 71 -3.63 -20.37 -24.07
N VAL A 72 -4.15 -19.30 -23.48
CA VAL A 72 -5.17 -18.43 -24.11
C VAL A 72 -4.63 -17.79 -25.39
N LEU A 73 -3.40 -17.26 -25.37
CA LEU A 73 -2.74 -16.72 -26.56
C LEU A 73 -2.64 -17.79 -27.66
N THR A 74 -2.23 -19.01 -27.30
CA THR A 74 -2.12 -20.15 -28.23
C THR A 74 -3.48 -20.50 -28.85
N VAL A 75 -4.53 -20.57 -28.04
CA VAL A 75 -5.90 -20.85 -28.52
C VAL A 75 -6.41 -19.71 -29.41
N ALA A 76 -6.17 -18.45 -29.05
CA ALA A 76 -6.57 -17.30 -29.85
C ALA A 76 -5.85 -17.25 -31.20
N GLU A 77 -4.55 -17.53 -31.23
CA GLU A 77 -3.77 -17.62 -32.47
C GLU A 77 -4.26 -18.78 -33.34
N ALA A 78 -4.49 -19.96 -32.77
CA ALA A 78 -5.02 -21.11 -33.50
C ALA A 78 -6.42 -20.83 -34.08
N ALA A 79 -7.32 -20.23 -33.28
CA ALA A 79 -8.67 -19.90 -33.71
C ALA A 79 -8.68 -18.85 -34.82
N THR A 80 -7.85 -17.81 -34.70
CA THR A 80 -7.76 -16.74 -35.71
C THR A 80 -6.94 -17.16 -36.93
N ALA A 81 -6.18 -18.25 -36.88
CA ALA A 81 -5.53 -18.85 -38.05
C ALA A 81 -6.51 -19.63 -38.94
N ILE A 82 -7.70 -19.99 -38.42
CA ILE A 82 -8.77 -20.59 -39.23
C ILE A 82 -9.22 -19.55 -40.26
N GLY A 83 -9.02 -19.86 -41.55
CA GLY A 83 -9.35 -18.98 -42.68
C GLY A 83 -8.24 -18.01 -43.07
N ALA A 84 -7.51 -17.41 -42.12
CA ALA A 84 -6.42 -16.46 -42.41
C ALA A 84 -5.04 -17.12 -42.61
N GLY A 85 -4.89 -18.39 -42.23
CA GLY A 85 -3.64 -19.13 -42.32
C GLY A 85 -2.66 -18.88 -41.18
N TRP A 86 -1.64 -19.74 -41.11
CA TRP A 86 -0.56 -19.64 -40.13
C TRP A 86 0.60 -18.82 -40.68
N THR A 87 1.06 -17.81 -39.94
CA THR A 87 2.13 -16.89 -40.38
C THR A 87 3.34 -16.96 -39.46
N HIS A 88 4.52 -16.54 -39.95
CA HIS A 88 5.74 -16.45 -39.14
C HIS A 88 5.56 -15.53 -37.91
N ALA A 89 4.75 -14.48 -38.03
CA ALA A 89 4.44 -13.58 -36.93
C ALA A 89 3.73 -14.30 -35.78
N ARG A 90 2.81 -15.24 -36.08
CA ARG A 90 2.14 -16.05 -35.04
C ARG A 90 3.13 -16.94 -34.31
N THR A 91 4.01 -17.63 -35.06
CA THR A 91 5.07 -18.45 -34.46
C THR A 91 5.99 -17.60 -33.57
N ALA A 92 6.40 -16.43 -34.03
CA ALA A 92 7.21 -15.50 -33.25
C ALA A 92 6.47 -15.00 -31.99
N GLY A 93 5.17 -14.70 -32.10
CA GLY A 93 4.30 -14.35 -30.98
C GLY A 93 4.25 -15.43 -29.90
N LEU A 94 4.04 -16.69 -30.29
CA LEU A 94 4.01 -17.82 -29.36
C LEU A 94 5.36 -18.12 -28.73
N LEU A 95 6.45 -18.05 -29.51
CA LEU A 95 7.80 -18.21 -28.98
C LEU A 95 8.17 -17.07 -28.03
N ALA A 96 7.83 -15.82 -28.35
CA ALA A 96 8.00 -14.69 -27.44
C ALA A 96 7.20 -14.89 -26.15
N GLY A 97 5.96 -15.39 -26.26
CA GLY A 97 5.11 -15.74 -25.12
C GLY A 97 5.73 -16.82 -24.24
N LEU A 98 6.28 -17.88 -24.85
CA LEU A 98 6.97 -18.96 -24.16
C LEU A 98 8.22 -18.46 -23.42
N VAL A 99 9.08 -17.69 -24.11
CA VAL A 99 10.29 -17.10 -23.52
C VAL A 99 9.92 -16.17 -22.35
N THR A 100 8.90 -15.33 -22.55
CA THR A 100 8.40 -14.43 -21.49
C THR A 100 7.90 -15.24 -20.29
N ALA A 101 7.05 -16.25 -20.50
CA ALA A 101 6.53 -17.11 -19.44
C ALA A 101 7.66 -17.84 -18.68
N ALA A 102 8.68 -18.32 -19.40
CA ALA A 102 9.85 -18.96 -18.81
C ALA A 102 10.67 -17.98 -17.93
N LEU A 103 10.96 -16.78 -18.45
CA LEU A 103 11.66 -15.74 -17.69
C LEU A 103 10.90 -15.30 -16.45
N LEU A 104 9.57 -15.09 -16.57
CA LEU A 104 8.71 -14.78 -15.44
C LEU A 104 8.69 -15.93 -14.43
N THR A 105 8.69 -17.19 -14.88
CA THR A 105 8.75 -18.36 -14.01
C THR A 105 10.06 -18.41 -13.22
N VAL A 106 11.20 -18.15 -13.88
CA VAL A 106 12.52 -18.09 -13.22
C VAL A 106 12.55 -16.95 -12.19
N ALA A 107 12.16 -15.74 -12.59
CA ALA A 107 12.14 -14.57 -11.71
C ALA A 107 11.29 -14.83 -10.46
N ALA A 108 10.11 -15.42 -10.66
CA ALA A 108 9.20 -15.67 -9.56
C ALA A 108 9.64 -16.88 -8.71
N HIS A 109 10.42 -17.83 -9.25
CA HIS A 109 11.07 -18.88 -8.46
C HIS A 109 12.15 -18.29 -7.53
N VAL A 110 12.98 -17.39 -8.06
CA VAL A 110 14.00 -16.66 -7.28
C VAL A 110 13.34 -15.85 -6.15
N HIS A 111 12.16 -15.29 -6.41
CA HIS A 111 11.43 -14.46 -5.45
C HIS A 111 10.32 -15.19 -4.68
N ARG A 112 10.29 -16.54 -4.68
CA ARG A 112 9.20 -17.33 -4.08
C ARG A 112 8.90 -17.00 -2.61
N ALA A 113 9.94 -16.69 -1.83
CA ALA A 113 9.83 -16.34 -0.41
C ALA A 113 9.17 -14.96 -0.18
N ARG A 114 9.05 -14.13 -1.22
CA ARG A 114 8.52 -12.75 -1.14
C ARG A 114 7.27 -12.56 -2.02
N GLY A 115 6.55 -13.65 -2.33
CA GLY A 115 5.34 -13.59 -3.15
C GLY A 115 5.57 -13.82 -4.65
N GLY A 116 6.75 -14.32 -5.04
CA GLY A 116 7.06 -14.71 -6.40
C GLY A 116 7.07 -13.53 -7.36
N LEU A 117 6.21 -13.57 -8.38
CA LEU A 117 6.18 -12.56 -9.45
C LEU A 117 5.77 -11.17 -8.95
N LEU A 118 5.02 -11.12 -7.84
CA LEU A 118 4.59 -9.86 -7.25
C LEU A 118 5.68 -9.18 -6.42
N ALA A 119 6.77 -9.88 -6.08
CA ALA A 119 7.81 -9.35 -5.19
C ALA A 119 8.37 -7.99 -5.62
N PRO A 120 8.66 -7.72 -6.91
CA PRO A 120 9.13 -6.40 -7.34
C PRO A 120 8.06 -5.30 -7.21
N LEU A 121 6.78 -5.69 -7.22
CA LEU A 121 5.63 -4.78 -7.14
C LEU A 121 5.26 -4.44 -5.69
N ILE A 122 5.74 -5.23 -4.72
CA ILE A 122 5.51 -5.01 -3.30
C ILE A 122 6.44 -3.90 -2.79
N GLY A 123 5.85 -2.86 -2.21
CA GLY A 123 6.53 -1.74 -1.57
C GLY A 123 7.21 -2.13 -0.26
N GLU A 124 8.01 -1.20 0.26
CA GLU A 124 8.69 -1.32 1.55
C GLU A 124 7.69 -1.49 2.72
N ASP A 125 6.47 -0.97 2.57
CA ASP A 125 5.33 -1.11 3.49
C ASP A 125 4.54 -2.41 3.31
N ASN A 126 5.03 -3.38 2.53
CA ASN A 126 4.38 -4.68 2.27
C ASN A 126 3.02 -4.59 1.55
N ARG A 127 2.77 -3.49 0.82
CA ARG A 127 1.58 -3.29 -0.02
C ARG A 127 1.95 -3.35 -1.50
N LEU A 128 1.01 -3.63 -2.39
CA LEU A 128 1.27 -3.48 -3.82
C LEU A 128 1.39 -1.99 -4.19
N SER A 129 2.42 -1.64 -4.96
CA SER A 129 2.66 -0.28 -5.41
C SER A 129 2.04 -0.04 -6.78
N THR A 130 1.09 0.92 -6.85
CA THR A 130 0.42 1.35 -8.08
C THR A 130 1.42 1.75 -9.18
N SER A 131 2.39 2.60 -8.86
CA SER A 131 3.39 3.03 -9.84
C SER A 131 4.32 1.92 -10.31
N ARG A 132 4.72 0.99 -9.43
CA ARG A 132 5.53 -0.16 -9.85
C ARG A 132 4.73 -1.12 -10.73
N ALA A 133 3.46 -1.36 -10.41
CA ALA A 133 2.58 -2.21 -11.21
C ALA A 133 2.37 -1.64 -12.62
N VAL A 134 2.08 -0.34 -12.73
CA VAL A 134 1.95 0.35 -14.02
C VAL A 134 3.26 0.33 -14.80
N ALA A 135 4.38 0.66 -14.17
CA ALA A 135 5.68 0.59 -14.85
C ALA A 135 6.00 -0.83 -15.34
N ALA A 136 5.76 -1.85 -14.51
CA ALA A 136 6.00 -3.24 -14.87
C ALA A 136 5.11 -3.71 -16.03
N SER A 137 3.85 -3.27 -16.12
CA SER A 137 2.99 -3.62 -17.26
C SER A 137 3.52 -3.04 -18.58
N TRP A 138 4.02 -1.80 -18.56
CA TRP A 138 4.62 -1.18 -19.74
C TRP A 138 5.95 -1.82 -20.12
N VAL A 139 6.80 -2.13 -19.14
CA VAL A 139 8.06 -2.86 -19.37
C VAL A 139 7.77 -4.23 -19.98
N LEU A 140 6.81 -4.98 -19.43
CA LEU A 140 6.45 -6.30 -19.94
C LEU A 140 5.96 -6.23 -21.39
N LEU A 141 5.08 -5.27 -21.71
CA LEU A 141 4.60 -5.04 -23.07
C LEU A 141 5.74 -4.69 -24.03
N ALA A 142 6.64 -3.78 -23.62
CA ALA A 142 7.76 -3.35 -24.45
C ALA A 142 8.73 -4.51 -24.73
N VAL A 143 9.14 -5.25 -23.69
CA VAL A 143 10.02 -6.42 -23.82
C VAL A 143 9.36 -7.49 -24.70
N PHE A 144 8.08 -7.77 -24.51
CA PHE A 144 7.34 -8.72 -25.34
C PHE A 144 7.32 -8.27 -26.81
N SER A 145 7.03 -6.99 -27.08
CA SER A 145 7.01 -6.43 -28.45
C SER A 145 8.36 -6.57 -29.15
N VAL A 146 9.45 -6.25 -28.44
CA VAL A 146 10.82 -6.38 -28.97
C VAL A 146 11.18 -7.86 -29.20
N LEU A 147 10.78 -8.77 -28.32
CA LEU A 147 11.00 -10.21 -28.51
C LEU A 147 10.28 -10.74 -29.76
N VAL A 148 9.03 -10.31 -29.99
CA VAL A 148 8.27 -10.67 -31.19
C VAL A 148 8.98 -10.22 -32.47
N LEU A 149 9.49 -8.98 -32.50
CA LEU A 149 10.24 -8.45 -33.65
C LEU A 149 11.59 -9.14 -33.83
N ALA A 150 12.34 -9.37 -32.74
CA ALA A 150 13.63 -10.05 -32.79
C ALA A 150 13.52 -11.49 -33.32
N LEU A 151 12.47 -12.22 -32.91
CA LEU A 151 12.22 -13.58 -33.40
C LEU A 151 11.78 -13.60 -34.86
N GLN A 152 11.00 -12.61 -35.32
CA GLN A 152 10.68 -12.45 -36.73
C GLN A 152 11.93 -12.13 -37.55
N LEU A 153 12.81 -11.27 -37.04
CA LEU A 153 14.07 -10.91 -37.70
C LEU A 153 14.99 -12.13 -37.83
N ALA A 154 15.09 -12.95 -36.77
CA ALA A 154 15.86 -14.19 -36.78
C ALA A 154 15.31 -15.23 -37.78
N ALA A 155 14.00 -15.25 -38.00
CA ALA A 155 13.34 -16.12 -38.97
C ALA A 155 13.34 -15.57 -40.41
N ALA A 156 13.66 -14.28 -40.61
CA ALA A 156 13.60 -13.64 -41.91
C ALA A 156 14.74 -14.13 -42.83
N SER A 157 14.37 -14.68 -43.99
CA SER A 157 15.30 -15.22 -44.99
C SER A 157 15.69 -14.22 -46.09
N GLY A 158 14.86 -13.20 -46.36
CA GLY A 158 15.08 -12.18 -47.40
C GLY A 158 15.54 -10.82 -46.86
N HIS A 159 16.32 -10.08 -47.66
CA HIS A 159 16.85 -8.75 -47.30
C HIS A 159 15.74 -7.71 -47.11
N GLU A 160 14.78 -7.63 -48.05
CA GLU A 160 13.64 -6.68 -47.95
C GLU A 160 12.83 -6.87 -46.67
N ARG A 161 12.55 -8.12 -46.28
CA ARG A 161 11.80 -8.40 -45.04
C ARG A 161 12.59 -8.06 -43.78
N ARG A 162 13.92 -8.16 -43.80
CA ARG A 162 14.78 -7.72 -42.70
C ARG A 162 14.77 -6.20 -42.59
N ASP A 163 14.86 -5.50 -43.71
CA ASP A 163 14.85 -4.04 -43.74
C ASP A 163 13.51 -3.50 -43.23
N GLU A 164 12.37 -4.09 -43.62
CA GLU A 164 11.05 -3.75 -43.08
C GLU A 164 10.95 -3.91 -41.55
N LEU A 165 11.52 -4.99 -40.99
CA LEU A 165 11.48 -5.25 -39.55
C LEU A 165 12.42 -4.30 -38.78
N ILE A 166 13.56 -3.94 -39.38
CA ILE A 166 14.49 -2.94 -38.84
C ILE A 166 13.82 -1.56 -38.86
N GLU A 167 13.14 -1.20 -39.95
CA GLU A 167 12.33 0.02 -40.03
C GLU A 167 11.15 -0.01 -39.04
N GLY A 168 10.57 -1.19 -38.76
CA GLY A 168 9.56 -1.38 -37.74
C GLY A 168 10.03 -1.12 -36.31
N LEU A 169 11.34 -1.16 -36.06
CA LEU A 169 12.00 -0.76 -34.81
C LEU A 169 12.35 0.74 -34.77
N ASP A 170 12.11 1.47 -35.86
CA ASP A 170 12.46 2.89 -35.94
C ASP A 170 11.77 3.70 -34.84
N LEU A 171 12.52 4.64 -34.28
CA LEU A 171 12.08 5.48 -33.17
C LEU A 171 10.89 6.34 -33.58
N ALA A 172 10.78 6.75 -34.86
CA ALA A 172 9.64 7.52 -35.33
C ALA A 172 8.31 6.76 -35.15
N ARG A 173 8.33 5.43 -35.30
CA ARG A 173 7.16 4.55 -35.13
C ARG A 173 6.95 4.12 -33.66
N GLY A 174 8.03 4.06 -32.88
CA GLY A 174 8.03 3.68 -31.46
C GLY A 174 7.97 4.84 -30.45
N ALA A 175 8.01 6.10 -30.90
CA ALA A 175 8.21 7.26 -30.03
C ALA A 175 7.18 7.35 -28.90
N GLY A 176 5.90 7.09 -29.20
CA GLY A 176 4.82 7.15 -28.22
C GLY A 176 4.99 6.13 -27.09
N ILE A 177 5.21 4.84 -27.43
CA ILE A 177 5.37 3.79 -26.42
C ILE A 177 6.67 3.98 -25.60
N VAL A 178 7.77 4.37 -26.25
CA VAL A 178 9.05 4.63 -25.55
C VAL A 178 8.93 5.82 -24.62
N SER A 179 8.24 6.88 -25.04
CA SER A 179 7.99 8.08 -24.22
C SER A 179 7.13 7.75 -23.00
N VAL A 180 6.05 6.98 -23.18
CA VAL A 180 5.22 6.54 -22.06
C VAL A 180 6.00 5.62 -21.11
N LEU A 181 6.76 4.66 -21.65
CA LEU A 181 7.61 3.78 -20.86
C LEU A 181 8.61 4.57 -20.01
N ALA A 182 9.33 5.51 -20.62
CA ALA A 182 10.27 6.39 -19.93
C ALA A 182 9.58 7.19 -18.81
N LEU A 183 8.40 7.74 -19.11
CA LEU A 183 7.62 8.52 -18.15
C LEU A 183 7.15 7.68 -16.95
N VAL A 184 6.52 6.52 -17.18
CA VAL A 184 6.00 5.69 -16.08
C VAL A 184 7.13 5.13 -15.21
N CYS A 185 8.28 4.80 -15.81
CA CYS A 185 9.49 4.42 -15.07
C CYS A 185 10.03 5.58 -14.23
N ALA A 186 10.13 6.78 -14.81
CA ALA A 186 10.55 7.98 -14.09
C ALA A 186 9.61 8.30 -12.92
N VAL A 187 8.28 8.21 -13.12
CA VAL A 187 7.27 8.39 -12.07
C VAL A 187 7.41 7.34 -10.98
N ALA A 188 7.63 6.07 -11.32
CA ALA A 188 7.82 5.02 -10.33
C ALA A 188 9.04 5.27 -9.43
N VAL A 189 10.15 5.72 -10.01
CA VAL A 189 11.37 6.10 -9.27
C VAL A 189 11.14 7.37 -8.43
N ALA A 190 10.54 8.40 -9.03
CA ALA A 190 10.28 9.67 -8.37
C ALA A 190 9.34 9.51 -7.16
N VAL A 191 8.23 8.77 -7.31
CA VAL A 191 7.31 8.49 -6.20
C VAL A 191 8.00 7.70 -5.10
N ARG A 192 8.80 6.69 -5.43
CA ARG A 192 9.59 5.95 -4.42
C ARG A 192 10.48 6.90 -3.63
N ARG A 193 11.22 7.78 -4.33
CA ARG A 193 12.11 8.75 -3.69
C ARG A 193 11.35 9.73 -2.79
N VAL A 194 10.25 10.30 -3.29
CA VAL A 194 9.40 11.24 -2.53
C VAL A 194 8.86 10.59 -1.26
N VAL A 195 8.25 9.40 -1.38
CA VAL A 195 7.68 8.68 -0.23
C VAL A 195 8.78 8.35 0.78
N SER A 196 9.93 7.81 0.34
CA SER A 196 11.05 7.49 1.23
C SER A 196 11.57 8.72 1.98
N VAL A 197 11.78 9.85 1.31
CA VAL A 197 12.26 11.08 1.96
C VAL A 197 11.23 11.64 2.94
N ARG A 198 9.94 11.58 2.60
CA ARG A 198 8.87 12.10 3.45
C ARG A 198 8.61 11.22 4.68
N VAL A 199 8.78 9.90 4.56
CA VAL A 199 8.76 8.99 5.71
C VAL A 199 9.97 9.25 6.62
N LEU A 200 11.18 9.33 6.06
CA LEU A 200 12.40 9.59 6.84
C LEU A 200 12.40 10.98 7.53
N SER A 201 11.72 11.96 6.95
CA SER A 201 11.56 13.30 7.55
C SER A 201 10.34 13.43 8.48
N GLY A 202 9.62 12.35 8.76
CA GLY A 202 8.43 12.36 9.62
C GLY A 202 7.24 13.15 9.06
N ARG A 203 7.26 13.50 7.76
CA ARG A 203 6.18 14.24 7.09
C ARG A 203 5.06 13.33 6.58
N LEU A 204 5.33 12.03 6.47
CA LEU A 204 4.41 10.99 6.05
C LEU A 204 4.57 9.80 6.97
N GLN A 205 3.44 9.22 7.40
CA GLN A 205 3.44 8.04 8.25
C GLN A 205 3.02 6.82 7.43
N LYS A 206 3.88 5.79 7.40
CA LYS A 206 3.58 4.52 6.72
C LYS A 206 3.77 3.35 7.67
N LEU A 207 2.72 2.54 7.78
CA LEU A 207 2.74 1.28 8.50
C LEU A 207 2.83 0.12 7.54
N ARG A 208 3.66 -0.86 7.92
CA ARG A 208 3.76 -2.13 7.19
C ARG A 208 2.40 -2.85 7.24
N ALA A 209 1.84 -3.19 6.09
CA ALA A 209 0.66 -4.03 5.99
C ALA A 209 1.00 -5.48 6.33
N ASP A 210 0.04 -6.23 6.87
CA ASP A 210 0.26 -7.64 7.22
C ASP A 210 0.47 -8.49 5.96
N ARG A 211 -0.20 -8.12 4.86
CA ARG A 211 -0.05 -8.74 3.54
C ARG A 211 -0.41 -7.77 2.42
N PRO A 212 0.17 -7.94 1.21
CA PRO A 212 -0.25 -7.20 0.04
C PRO A 212 -1.62 -7.69 -0.44
N ARG A 213 -2.44 -6.78 -0.96
CA ARG A 213 -3.77 -7.04 -1.51
C ARG A 213 -3.89 -6.45 -2.90
N ALA A 214 -4.63 -7.11 -3.80
CA ALA A 214 -4.89 -6.57 -5.13
C ALA A 214 -5.59 -5.19 -5.08
N ALA A 215 -6.43 -4.98 -4.05
CA ALA A 215 -7.08 -3.70 -3.79
C ALA A 215 -6.08 -2.55 -3.52
N ASP A 216 -4.87 -2.83 -3.03
CA ASP A 216 -3.87 -1.80 -2.73
C ASP A 216 -3.47 -0.98 -3.98
N LEU A 217 -3.70 -1.50 -5.19
CA LEU A 217 -3.48 -0.75 -6.42
C LEU A 217 -4.48 0.40 -6.62
N LEU A 218 -5.63 0.31 -5.96
CA LEU A 218 -6.81 1.15 -6.14
C LEU A 218 -7.22 1.88 -4.85
N THR A 219 -6.61 1.53 -3.72
CA THR A 219 -6.99 2.05 -2.40
C THR A 219 -5.83 2.70 -1.67
N ASP A 220 -6.14 3.67 -0.81
CA ASP A 220 -5.20 4.27 0.13
C ASP A 220 -4.75 3.29 1.23
N ASP A 221 -3.90 3.79 2.12
CA ASP A 221 -3.35 2.99 3.20
C ASP A 221 -4.42 2.54 4.23
N SER A 222 -5.59 3.18 4.24
CA SER A 222 -6.76 2.82 5.06
C SER A 222 -7.73 1.87 4.35
N GLY A 223 -7.49 1.53 3.08
CA GLY A 223 -8.36 0.69 2.27
C GLY A 223 -9.54 1.43 1.62
N ARG A 224 -9.53 2.77 1.60
CA ARG A 224 -10.53 3.59 0.91
C ARG A 224 -10.11 3.78 -0.55
N GLY A 225 -11.06 3.81 -1.48
CA GLY A 225 -10.75 4.02 -2.89
C GLY A 225 -10.09 5.38 -3.14
N THR A 226 -8.96 5.38 -3.86
CA THR A 226 -8.19 6.60 -4.16
C THR A 226 -8.39 6.98 -5.61
N PHE A 227 -9.02 8.13 -5.86
CA PHE A 227 -9.27 8.59 -7.23
C PHE A 227 -7.99 8.66 -8.08
N THR A 228 -6.90 9.22 -7.53
CA THR A 228 -5.62 9.37 -8.26
C THR A 228 -4.99 8.05 -8.64
N ASP A 229 -5.15 7.01 -7.81
CA ASP A 229 -4.58 5.68 -8.04
C ASP A 229 -5.47 4.91 -9.04
N VAL A 230 -6.80 4.95 -8.85
CA VAL A 230 -7.78 4.32 -9.74
C VAL A 230 -7.69 4.86 -11.16
N GLN A 231 -7.68 6.18 -11.34
CA GLN A 231 -7.61 6.78 -12.68
C GLN A 231 -6.29 6.42 -13.39
N TYR A 232 -5.18 6.35 -12.65
CA TYR A 232 -3.87 6.02 -13.21
C TYR A 232 -3.78 4.58 -13.68
N VAL A 233 -4.27 3.64 -12.86
CA VAL A 233 -4.37 2.23 -13.26
C VAL A 233 -5.29 2.07 -14.46
N LEU A 234 -6.47 2.70 -14.45
CA LEU A 234 -7.46 2.54 -15.51
C LEU A 234 -6.96 3.08 -16.86
N VAL A 235 -6.48 4.34 -16.89
CA VAL A 235 -5.96 4.98 -18.11
C VAL A 235 -4.78 4.19 -18.65
N SER A 236 -3.84 3.80 -17.79
CA SER A 236 -2.67 3.02 -18.20
C SER A 236 -3.06 1.64 -18.73
N THR A 237 -4.02 0.96 -18.09
CA THR A 237 -4.51 -0.35 -18.53
C THR A 237 -5.13 -0.26 -19.92
N VAL A 238 -5.99 0.74 -20.17
CA VAL A 238 -6.58 0.96 -21.50
C VAL A 238 -5.49 1.20 -22.55
N ALA A 239 -4.47 1.99 -22.24
CA ALA A 239 -3.37 2.26 -23.15
C ALA A 239 -2.49 1.03 -23.44
N VAL A 240 -2.21 0.20 -22.42
CA VAL A 240 -1.51 -1.08 -22.59
C VAL A 240 -2.32 -2.04 -23.46
N VAL A 241 -3.64 -2.17 -23.21
CA VAL A 241 -4.52 -3.01 -24.02
C VAL A 241 -4.57 -2.52 -25.47
N PHE A 242 -4.70 -1.21 -25.68
CA PHE A 242 -4.67 -0.62 -27.02
C PHE A 242 -3.36 -0.96 -27.74
N ALA A 243 -2.22 -0.78 -27.08
CA ALA A 243 -0.91 -1.08 -27.65
C ALA A 243 -0.72 -2.58 -27.93
N ALA A 244 -1.21 -3.46 -27.06
CA ALA A 244 -1.22 -4.91 -27.31
C ALA A 244 -2.05 -5.29 -28.54
N VAL A 245 -3.23 -4.67 -28.72
CA VAL A 245 -4.06 -4.86 -29.92
C VAL A 245 -3.36 -4.34 -31.18
N ARG A 246 -2.65 -3.21 -31.08
CA ARG A 246 -1.84 -2.67 -32.19
C ARG A 246 -0.73 -3.64 -32.59
N LEU A 247 -0.02 -4.21 -31.62
CA LEU A 247 1.00 -5.23 -31.87
C LEU A 247 0.41 -6.44 -32.59
N ALA A 248 -0.73 -6.95 -32.11
CA ALA A 248 -1.39 -8.10 -32.72
C ALA A 248 -1.84 -7.84 -34.17
N ARG A 249 -2.23 -6.59 -34.50
CA ARG A 249 -2.66 -6.21 -35.85
C ARG A 249 -1.51 -5.85 -36.79
N ARG A 250 -0.37 -5.41 -36.27
CA ARG A 250 0.83 -5.00 -37.02
C ARG A 250 2.09 -5.54 -36.32
N PRO A 251 2.30 -6.88 -36.34
CA PRO A 251 3.40 -7.51 -35.62
C PRO A 251 4.78 -7.17 -36.17
N GLU A 252 4.87 -6.60 -37.36
CA GLU A 252 6.11 -6.19 -38.04
C GLU A 252 6.72 -4.88 -37.51
N GLN A 253 6.04 -4.17 -36.61
CA GLN A 253 6.56 -2.93 -36.03
C GLN A 253 6.21 -2.80 -34.55
N LEU A 254 6.91 -1.88 -33.86
CA LEU A 254 6.54 -1.52 -32.49
C LEU A 254 5.10 -0.98 -32.44
N PRO A 255 4.40 -1.13 -31.28
CA PRO A 255 3.07 -0.60 -31.12
C PRO A 255 3.08 0.93 -31.27
N ASP A 256 2.57 1.39 -32.42
CA ASP A 256 2.36 2.80 -32.68
C ASP A 256 1.21 3.31 -31.79
N LEU A 257 1.60 4.07 -30.77
CA LEU A 257 0.72 4.66 -29.76
C LEU A 257 0.43 6.12 -30.15
N PRO A 258 -0.83 6.46 -30.49
CA PRO A 258 -1.21 7.82 -30.84
C PRO A 258 -0.82 8.81 -29.73
N TRP A 259 -0.27 9.96 -30.13
CA TRP A 259 0.16 10.99 -29.17
C TRP A 259 -0.96 11.45 -28.23
N GLY A 260 -2.22 11.46 -28.68
CA GLY A 260 -3.36 11.75 -27.79
C GLY A 260 -3.48 10.78 -26.61
N LEU A 261 -3.23 9.48 -26.83
CA LEU A 261 -3.27 8.47 -25.78
C LEU A 261 -2.00 8.52 -24.91
N ALA A 262 -0.84 8.81 -25.51
CA ALA A 262 0.40 9.05 -24.77
C ALA A 262 0.27 10.26 -23.83
N LEU A 263 -0.30 11.36 -24.32
CA LEU A 263 -0.58 12.57 -23.53
C LEU A 263 -1.60 12.29 -22.42
N LEU A 264 -2.64 11.49 -22.68
CA LEU A 264 -3.60 11.09 -21.66
C LEU A 264 -2.92 10.30 -20.52
N VAL A 265 -2.04 9.35 -20.85
CA VAL A 265 -1.24 8.64 -19.84
C VAL A 265 -0.32 9.61 -19.09
N ALA A 266 0.26 10.59 -19.79
CA ALA A 266 1.15 11.57 -19.16
C ALA A 266 0.41 12.48 -18.16
N VAL A 267 -0.76 13.00 -18.54
CA VAL A 267 -1.62 13.78 -17.63
C VAL A 267 -2.05 12.93 -16.44
N SER A 268 -2.46 11.70 -16.69
CA SER A 268 -2.86 10.75 -15.65
C SER A 268 -1.71 10.45 -14.66
N ALA A 269 -0.49 10.26 -15.17
CA ALA A 269 0.71 10.06 -14.37
C ALA A 269 1.06 11.31 -13.53
N ALA A 270 0.91 12.50 -14.09
CA ALA A 270 1.12 13.76 -13.39
C ALA A 270 0.12 13.94 -12.23
N VAL A 271 -1.18 13.67 -12.47
CA VAL A 271 -2.22 13.71 -11.44
C VAL A 271 -1.91 12.72 -10.30
N TYR A 272 -1.51 11.50 -10.64
CA TYR A 272 -1.08 10.51 -9.66
C TYR A 272 0.14 10.98 -8.85
N PHE A 273 1.18 11.48 -9.52
CA PHE A 273 2.38 11.99 -8.87
C PHE A 273 2.07 13.15 -7.91
N THR A 274 1.28 14.13 -8.36
CA THR A 274 0.84 15.26 -7.53
C THR A 274 0.01 14.79 -6.33
N GLY A 275 -0.87 13.80 -6.51
CA GLY A 275 -1.59 13.17 -5.41
C GLY A 275 -0.66 12.58 -4.35
N LYS A 276 0.30 11.74 -4.78
CA LYS A 276 1.32 11.14 -3.87
C LYS A 276 2.21 12.19 -3.21
N TYR A 277 2.52 13.27 -3.91
CA TYR A 277 3.29 14.39 -3.35
C TYR A 277 2.48 15.19 -2.32
N GLY A 278 1.16 15.27 -2.48
CA GLY A 278 0.25 15.99 -1.59
C GLY A 278 -0.15 15.20 -0.33
N GLU A 279 0.00 13.88 -0.31
CA GLU A 279 -0.37 13.03 0.84
C GLU A 279 0.31 13.53 2.14
N GLY A 280 -0.47 13.98 3.11
CA GLY A 280 0.04 14.41 4.42
C GLY A 280 -0.02 13.29 5.45
N GLY A 281 0.68 13.47 6.56
CA GLY A 281 0.50 12.57 7.69
C GLY A 281 1.32 12.91 8.92
N ARG A 282 1.89 14.12 9.05
CA ARG A 282 2.64 14.46 10.25
C ARG A 282 1.67 14.57 11.45
N PRO A 283 1.93 13.88 12.57
CA PRO A 283 1.13 14.05 13.78
C PRO A 283 1.35 15.44 14.36
N VAL A 284 0.28 16.11 14.77
CA VAL A 284 0.33 17.46 15.36
C VAL A 284 -0.57 17.51 16.59
N VAL A 285 -0.01 17.94 17.72
CA VAL A 285 -0.77 18.28 18.93
C VAL A 285 -1.12 19.76 18.85
N LEU A 286 -2.41 20.06 18.93
CA LEU A 286 -2.93 21.43 18.89
C LEU A 286 -3.18 21.98 20.28
N SER A 287 -3.66 21.14 21.21
CA SER A 287 -3.90 21.53 22.59
C SER A 287 -3.91 20.32 23.52
N VAL A 288 -3.53 20.55 24.76
CA VAL A 288 -3.65 19.58 25.85
C VAL A 288 -4.47 20.23 26.95
N VAL A 289 -5.52 19.54 27.41
CA VAL A 289 -6.43 20.04 28.45
C VAL A 289 -6.74 18.94 29.45
N ARG A 290 -7.11 19.31 30.68
CA ARG A 290 -7.69 18.37 31.65
C ARG A 290 -9.01 17.80 31.09
N SER A 291 -9.16 16.48 31.11
CA SER A 291 -10.44 15.84 30.79
C SER A 291 -11.44 16.16 31.90
N ARG A 292 -12.69 16.45 31.54
CA ARG A 292 -13.72 16.88 32.49
C ARG A 292 -14.92 15.97 32.40
N GLU A 293 -15.43 15.57 33.56
CA GLU A 293 -16.79 15.03 33.64
C GLU A 293 -17.80 16.19 33.76
N ALA A 294 -19.05 15.92 33.35
CA ALA A 294 -20.10 16.92 33.43
C ALA A 294 -20.35 17.33 34.88
N GLY A 295 -20.02 18.57 35.23
CA GLY A 295 -20.13 19.11 36.60
C GLY A 295 -18.78 19.43 37.26
N ASP A 296 -17.66 19.06 36.65
CA ASP A 296 -16.33 19.43 37.14
C ASP A 296 -16.03 20.91 36.96
N LEU A 297 -15.38 21.48 37.97
CA LEU A 297 -14.86 22.85 37.93
C LEU A 297 -13.53 22.91 37.18
N ASP A 298 -13.24 24.08 36.63
CA ASP A 298 -11.93 24.44 36.08
C ASP A 298 -10.86 24.31 37.17
N ALA A 299 -9.92 23.40 36.96
CA ALA A 299 -8.83 23.12 37.87
C ALA A 299 -7.52 22.92 37.07
N PRO A 300 -6.35 23.19 37.68
CA PRO A 300 -5.08 22.84 37.07
C PRO A 300 -4.96 21.33 36.87
N ILE A 301 -4.08 20.92 35.96
CA ILE A 301 -3.78 19.51 35.71
C ILE A 301 -3.00 18.98 36.91
N ARG A 302 -3.43 17.87 37.50
CA ARG A 302 -2.71 17.18 38.58
C ARG A 302 -2.21 15.81 38.17
N THR A 303 -1.28 15.28 38.95
CA THR A 303 -0.93 13.87 38.84
C THR A 303 -2.18 12.98 39.08
N GLY A 304 -2.35 11.96 38.26
CA GLY A 304 -3.52 11.07 38.27
C GLY A 304 -4.76 11.59 37.53
N ASP A 305 -4.82 12.87 37.14
CA ASP A 305 -5.91 13.37 36.28
C ASP A 305 -5.81 12.75 34.88
N ASP A 306 -6.96 12.52 34.24
CA ASP A 306 -6.99 12.27 32.80
C ASP A 306 -6.82 13.58 32.04
N ILE A 307 -5.97 13.58 31.01
CA ILE A 307 -5.81 14.68 30.05
C ILE A 307 -6.32 14.29 28.67
N GLU A 308 -6.90 15.27 27.98
CA GLU A 308 -7.29 15.20 26.58
C GLU A 308 -6.23 15.91 25.72
N ILE A 309 -5.65 15.14 24.81
CA ILE A 309 -4.70 15.63 23.83
C ILE A 309 -5.44 15.71 22.50
N ARG A 310 -5.63 16.93 22.02
CA ARG A 310 -6.38 17.22 20.78
C ARG A 310 -5.41 17.58 19.67
N GLY A 311 -5.68 17.08 18.48
CA GLY A 311 -4.80 17.28 17.34
C GLY A 311 -5.27 16.55 16.09
N ALA A 312 -4.29 16.10 15.30
CA ALA A 312 -4.54 15.35 14.07
C ALA A 312 -3.37 14.40 13.77
N GLY A 313 -3.66 13.31 13.07
CA GLY A 313 -2.64 12.36 12.61
C GLY A 313 -2.11 11.44 13.71
N PHE A 314 -2.83 11.30 14.83
CA PHE A 314 -2.43 10.41 15.93
C PHE A 314 -2.57 8.93 15.57
N VAL A 315 -3.49 8.61 14.66
CA VAL A 315 -3.71 7.25 14.15
C VAL A 315 -3.32 7.21 12.68
N PRO A 316 -2.12 6.73 12.33
CA PRO A 316 -1.66 6.67 10.95
C PRO A 316 -2.62 5.90 10.05
N PRO A 317 -2.70 6.21 8.74
CA PRO A 317 -3.43 5.39 7.79
C PRO A 317 -3.03 3.91 7.88
N GLY A 318 -4.03 3.04 8.01
CA GLY A 318 -3.81 1.60 8.23
C GLY A 318 -3.42 1.20 9.67
N ALA A 319 -3.43 2.12 10.64
CA ALA A 319 -3.20 1.84 12.06
C ALA A 319 -4.48 1.46 12.83
N GLY A 320 -5.64 1.41 12.18
CA GLY A 320 -6.93 1.15 12.85
C GLY A 320 -7.10 -0.25 13.45
N ALA A 321 -6.15 -1.16 13.21
CA ALA A 321 -6.15 -2.46 13.85
C ALA A 321 -5.76 -2.33 15.34
N PRO A 322 -6.40 -3.07 16.25
CA PRO A 322 -6.21 -2.90 17.69
C PRO A 322 -4.75 -3.07 18.15
N ASP A 323 -4.00 -3.98 17.54
CA ASP A 323 -2.58 -4.23 17.84
C ASP A 323 -1.67 -3.05 17.46
N ARG A 324 -2.12 -2.20 16.52
CA ARG A 324 -1.42 -0.99 16.07
C ARG A 324 -1.87 0.21 16.89
N LEU A 325 -3.15 0.32 17.22
CA LEU A 325 -3.68 1.34 18.13
C LEU A 325 -2.97 1.27 19.50
N ALA A 326 -2.74 0.06 20.04
CA ALA A 326 -2.03 -0.14 21.30
C ALA A 326 -0.56 0.31 21.30
N ARG A 327 0.00 0.69 20.13
CA ARG A 327 1.37 1.20 20.01
C ARG A 327 1.45 2.72 20.09
N VAL A 328 0.32 3.42 20.15
CA VAL A 328 0.30 4.87 20.35
C VAL A 328 0.73 5.15 21.79
N VAL A 329 1.69 6.05 21.94
CA VAL A 329 2.29 6.43 23.22
C VAL A 329 2.27 7.95 23.34
N VAL A 330 2.04 8.45 24.54
CA VAL A 330 2.20 9.86 24.88
C VAL A 330 3.45 9.99 25.74
N ARG A 331 4.37 10.87 25.36
CA ARG A 331 5.49 11.27 26.19
C ARG A 331 5.08 12.51 26.99
N ILE A 332 5.08 12.41 28.31
CA ILE A 332 4.81 13.50 29.25
C ILE A 332 6.10 13.73 30.04
N GLY A 333 6.83 14.81 29.74
CA GLY A 333 8.18 15.03 30.23
C GLY A 333 9.11 13.87 29.82
N THR A 334 9.62 13.13 30.80
CA THR A 334 10.50 11.97 30.59
C THR A 334 9.75 10.63 30.58
N VAL A 335 8.45 10.63 30.90
CA VAL A 335 7.64 9.42 31.09
C VAL A 335 6.88 9.07 29.80
N HIS A 336 6.88 7.79 29.45
CA HIS A 336 6.14 7.27 28.31
C HIS A 336 4.88 6.55 28.80
N VAL A 337 3.72 7.02 28.36
CA VAL A 337 2.40 6.52 28.74
C VAL A 337 1.75 5.86 27.54
N HIS A 338 1.43 4.58 27.66
CA HIS A 338 0.64 3.89 26.63
C HIS A 338 -0.78 4.45 26.62
N VAL A 339 -1.30 4.77 25.42
CA VAL A 339 -2.68 5.24 25.31
C VAL A 339 -3.63 4.06 25.55
N PRO A 340 -4.51 4.12 26.56
CA PRO A 340 -5.37 3.00 26.89
C PRO A 340 -6.40 2.76 25.78
N LEU A 341 -6.57 1.49 25.41
CA LEU A 341 -7.63 1.06 24.50
C LEU A 341 -8.99 1.16 25.21
N VAL A 342 -9.84 2.08 24.79
CA VAL A 342 -11.21 2.22 25.31
C VAL A 342 -12.19 1.65 24.27
N PRO A 343 -12.72 0.43 24.48
CA PRO A 343 -13.57 -0.23 23.50
C PRO A 343 -14.94 0.43 23.44
N VAL A 344 -15.49 0.52 22.23
CA VAL A 344 -16.89 0.86 21.96
C VAL A 344 -17.45 -0.12 20.95
N ASN A 345 -18.78 -0.22 20.84
CA ASN A 345 -19.40 -1.08 19.84
C ASN A 345 -18.87 -0.74 18.44
N GLY A 346 -18.24 -1.72 17.81
CA GLY A 346 -17.66 -1.56 16.46
C GLY A 346 -16.23 -1.01 16.41
N GLY A 347 -15.61 -0.59 17.52
CA GLY A 347 -14.25 -0.01 17.46
C GLY A 347 -13.68 0.43 18.82
N PHE A 348 -12.95 1.53 18.80
CA PHE A 348 -12.33 2.14 19.98
C PHE A 348 -12.61 3.65 19.96
N ALA A 349 -12.96 4.20 21.12
CA ALA A 349 -13.06 5.65 21.30
C ALA A 349 -11.67 6.28 21.57
N ASN A 350 -10.75 5.49 22.12
CA ASN A 350 -9.38 5.89 22.41
C ASN A 350 -8.43 4.72 22.09
N PRO A 351 -7.31 4.93 21.38
CA PRO A 351 -6.91 6.16 20.70
C PRO A 351 -7.78 6.48 19.47
N SER A 352 -7.98 7.77 19.20
CA SER A 352 -8.59 8.28 17.96
C SER A 352 -7.61 9.18 17.20
N ASP A 353 -7.88 9.46 15.91
CA ASP A 353 -6.96 10.26 15.07
C ASP A 353 -6.81 11.72 15.55
N THR A 354 -7.83 12.25 16.22
CA THR A 354 -7.91 13.66 16.61
C THR A 354 -7.91 13.90 18.11
N LEU A 355 -8.10 12.85 18.91
CA LEU A 355 -8.22 12.94 20.36
C LEU A 355 -7.59 11.70 21.01
N LEU A 356 -6.73 11.93 22.00
CA LEU A 356 -6.23 10.90 22.90
C LEU A 356 -6.58 11.28 24.34
N THR A 357 -7.00 10.31 25.13
CA THR A 357 -7.18 10.47 26.57
C THR A 357 -6.16 9.60 27.30
N VAL A 358 -5.33 10.20 28.14
CA VAL A 358 -4.33 9.50 28.93
C VAL A 358 -4.29 10.02 30.36
N PRO A 359 -4.04 9.15 31.36
CA PRO A 359 -3.78 9.60 32.72
C PRO A 359 -2.40 10.27 32.81
N VAL A 360 -2.28 11.29 33.64
CA VAL A 360 -0.98 11.87 34.04
C VAL A 360 -0.34 10.92 35.06
N PRO A 361 0.81 10.30 34.77
CA PRO A 361 1.48 9.41 35.70
C PRO A 361 1.94 10.15 36.97
N VAL A 362 2.00 9.42 38.08
CA VAL A 362 2.50 9.97 39.36
C VAL A 362 4.01 10.22 39.32
N GLU A 363 4.72 9.62 38.37
CA GLU A 363 6.14 9.79 38.14
C GLU A 363 6.48 11.10 37.38
N VAL A 364 5.47 11.85 36.93
CA VAL A 364 5.69 13.15 36.29
C VAL A 364 5.98 14.20 37.36
N GLU A 365 7.13 14.85 37.25
CA GLU A 365 7.51 15.94 38.15
C GLU A 365 6.55 17.14 37.99
N PRO A 366 6.08 17.74 39.10
CA PRO A 366 5.29 18.96 39.06
C PRO A 366 6.05 20.11 38.40
N GLY A 367 5.32 20.94 37.67
CA GLY A 367 5.81 22.13 36.96
C GLY A 367 5.55 22.06 35.45
N LEU A 368 6.34 22.84 34.71
CA LEU A 368 6.21 22.94 33.26
C LEU A 368 6.79 21.70 32.58
N VAL A 369 5.93 20.86 32.00
CA VAL A 369 6.30 19.63 31.30
C VAL A 369 5.85 19.65 29.84
N GLU A 370 6.62 19.01 28.96
CA GLU A 370 6.25 18.88 27.55
C GLU A 370 5.43 17.61 27.30
N VAL A 371 4.39 17.74 26.48
CA VAL A 371 3.57 16.63 26.00
C VAL A 371 3.77 16.44 24.52
N GLN A 372 4.04 15.20 24.12
CA GLN A 372 4.20 14.78 22.72
C GLN A 372 3.52 13.43 22.49
N VAL A 373 3.03 13.22 21.26
CA VAL A 373 2.45 11.96 20.82
C VAL A 373 3.45 11.23 19.93
N VAL A 374 3.70 9.97 20.25
CA VAL A 374 4.45 9.02 19.43
C VAL A 374 3.43 8.04 18.84
N THR A 375 3.28 8.08 17.52
CA THR A 375 2.28 7.25 16.84
C THR A 375 2.73 5.80 16.70
N ALA A 376 1.81 4.94 16.25
CA ALA A 376 2.13 3.55 15.91
C ALA A 376 3.21 3.41 14.82
N ALA A 377 3.44 4.45 14.00
CA ALA A 377 4.48 4.50 12.98
C ALA A 377 5.83 4.98 13.54
N GLY A 378 5.91 5.30 14.85
CA GLY A 378 7.11 5.80 15.51
C GLY A 378 7.42 7.27 15.20
N THR A 379 6.45 8.03 14.68
CA THR A 379 6.63 9.47 14.40
C THR A 379 6.23 10.29 15.62
N GLU A 380 7.10 11.20 16.05
CA GLU A 380 6.82 12.14 17.14
C GLU A 380 6.09 13.39 16.61
N SER A 381 5.13 13.89 17.38
CA SER A 381 4.46 15.17 17.14
C SER A 381 5.33 16.38 17.56
N ASN A 382 4.81 17.59 17.37
CA ASN A 382 5.33 18.76 18.10
C ASN A 382 5.11 18.61 19.62
N SER A 383 5.94 19.29 20.43
CA SER A 383 5.71 19.46 21.87
C SER A 383 4.74 20.60 22.15
N ILE A 384 3.92 20.39 23.19
CA ILE A 384 3.11 21.42 23.85
C ILE A 384 3.45 21.40 25.34
N SER A 385 3.80 22.55 25.90
CA SER A 385 4.05 22.66 27.34
C SER A 385 2.74 22.77 28.11
N ILE A 386 2.62 22.03 29.20
CA ILE A 386 1.55 22.13 30.19
C ILE A 386 2.16 22.36 31.57
N ASP A 387 1.38 22.92 32.48
CA ASP A 387 1.75 23.06 33.88
C ASP A 387 1.04 21.98 34.71
N VAL A 388 1.82 21.12 35.38
CA VAL A 388 1.32 20.03 36.23
C VAL A 388 1.52 20.41 37.68
N THR A 389 0.46 20.29 38.46
CA THR A 389 0.45 20.55 39.90
C THR A 389 0.38 19.25 40.69
N ASP A 390 0.73 19.29 41.98
CA ASP A 390 0.61 18.15 42.90
C ASP A 390 -0.84 17.65 43.04
#